data_AF-A0A2Z7B426-F1
#
_entry.id   AF-A0A2Z7B426-F1
#
_cell.length_a   1.000
_cell.length_b   1.000
_cell.length_c   1.000
_cell.angle_alpha   90.00
_cell.angle_beta   90.00
_cell.angle_gamma   90.00
#
_symmetry.space_group_name_H-M   'P 1'
#
loop_
_entity.id
_entity.type
_entity.pdbx_description
1 polymer ?
#
loop_
_entity_poly.entity_id
_entity_poly.type
_entity_poly.pdbx_seq_one_letter_code
_entity_poly.pdbx_strand_id
1 'polypeptide(L)'
;MRTSSNKKSSRRNDRKVLMAEESTKSWADSESDSSSSSSSSSDSEQEEVHCLMADQSTDDEVFDFSNAEFTRDDLVTALNDMVKEYMKLSHTFEEIKAENASLKNSSAESSSDELEDTDSLKTELSKLRIENELLRSESSELKAEFEKLTK
;
A
#
# COMPACT_ATOMS: atom_id res chain seq x y z
N MET A 1 -35.87 -37.80 -22.83
CA MET A 1 -35.79 -37.16 -21.48
C MET A 1 -34.74 -37.90 -20.65
N ARG A 2 -33.87 -37.13 -19.96
CA ARG A 2 -33.03 -37.48 -18.80
C ARG A 2 -31.90 -38.53 -19.03
N THR A 3 -30.71 -38.09 -19.43
CA THR A 3 -29.54 -37.60 -18.64
C THR A 3 -28.75 -38.70 -17.91
N SER A 4 -27.54 -38.87 -18.44
CA SER A 4 -26.44 -39.76 -18.11
C SER A 4 -25.74 -39.47 -16.77
N SER A 5 -25.54 -40.55 -16.01
CA SER A 5 -24.34 -40.96 -15.26
C SER A 5 -23.21 -39.95 -14.95
N ASN A 6 -23.01 -39.74 -13.64
CA ASN A 6 -21.75 -39.73 -12.89
C ASN A 6 -20.44 -39.34 -13.62
N LYS A 7 -19.83 -38.21 -13.20
CA LYS A 7 -18.45 -38.22 -12.68
C LYS A 7 -18.12 -36.92 -11.93
N LYS A 8 -17.86 -37.06 -10.62
CA LYS A 8 -17.21 -36.06 -9.77
C LYS A 8 -15.87 -35.67 -10.42
N SER A 9 -15.72 -34.42 -10.86
CA SER A 9 -14.40 -33.85 -11.10
C SER A 9 -13.84 -33.34 -9.77
N SER A 10 -12.76 -33.98 -9.35
CA SER A 10 -11.98 -33.61 -8.18
C SER A 10 -11.45 -32.18 -8.33
N ARG A 11 -11.94 -31.25 -7.52
CA ARG A 11 -11.41 -29.89 -7.38
C ARG A 11 -10.05 -29.98 -6.68
N ARG A 12 -8.98 -30.15 -7.46
CA ARG A 12 -7.61 -29.93 -6.99
C ARG A 12 -7.47 -28.43 -6.72
N ASN A 13 -7.32 -28.08 -5.46
CA ASN A 13 -6.86 -26.77 -5.07
C ASN A 13 -5.35 -26.74 -5.27
N ASP A 14 -4.91 -26.24 -6.42
CA ASP A 14 -3.52 -25.86 -6.62
C ASP A 14 -3.25 -24.64 -5.73
N ARG A 15 -2.76 -24.88 -4.52
CA ARG A 15 -2.15 -23.84 -3.68
C ARG A 15 -0.88 -23.35 -4.38
N LYS A 16 -1.04 -22.38 -5.28
CA LYS A 16 0.06 -21.53 -5.71
C LYS A 16 0.34 -20.58 -4.54
N VAL A 17 1.26 -20.96 -3.66
CA VAL A 17 1.82 -20.06 -2.65
C VAL A 17 2.69 -19.08 -3.41
N LEU A 18 2.18 -17.87 -3.66
CA LEU A 18 3.01 -16.74 -4.02
C LEU A 18 3.64 -16.25 -2.71
N MET A 19 4.95 -16.47 -2.57
CA MET A 19 5.76 -15.76 -1.57
C MET A 19 5.58 -14.27 -1.85
N ALA A 20 4.91 -13.56 -0.95
CA ALA A 20 5.07 -12.12 -0.87
C ALA A 20 6.42 -11.87 -0.20
N GLU A 21 7.30 -11.12 -0.85
CA GLU A 21 8.53 -10.62 -0.25
C GLU A 21 8.18 -9.82 1.02
N GLU A 22 8.61 -10.34 2.15
CA GLU A 22 8.60 -9.64 3.44
C GLU A 22 9.74 -8.61 3.41
N SER A 23 9.38 -7.34 3.42
CA SER A 23 10.33 -6.24 3.60
C SER A 23 10.94 -6.33 5.00
N THR A 24 12.21 -6.68 5.09
CA THR A 24 12.99 -6.67 6.33
C THR A 24 13.25 -5.23 6.76
N LYS A 25 12.26 -4.60 7.39
CA LYS A 25 12.45 -3.38 8.18
C LYS A 25 12.91 -3.81 9.57
N SER A 26 14.21 -3.99 9.72
CA SER A 26 14.85 -4.17 11.03
C SER A 26 14.61 -2.93 11.89
N TRP A 27 13.72 -3.04 12.87
CA TRP A 27 13.73 -2.12 14.00
C TRP A 27 14.91 -2.54 14.87
N ALA A 28 15.90 -1.65 15.01
CA ALA A 28 16.95 -1.84 15.98
C ALA A 28 16.34 -1.65 17.38
N ASP A 29 16.10 -2.75 18.07
CA ASP A 29 15.93 -2.75 19.53
C ASP A 29 17.24 -2.23 20.13
N SER A 30 17.17 -1.04 20.73
CA SER A 30 18.23 -0.55 21.61
C SER A 30 17.98 -1.13 23.00
N GLU A 31 18.31 -2.40 23.19
CA GLU A 31 18.45 -2.96 24.53
C GLU A 31 19.74 -2.39 25.14
N SER A 32 19.58 -1.34 25.93
CA SER A 32 20.65 -0.82 26.76
C SER A 32 20.88 -1.77 27.93
N ASP A 33 21.70 -2.80 27.69
CA ASP A 33 22.19 -3.68 28.75
C ASP A 33 23.11 -2.90 29.69
N SER A 34 22.58 -2.61 30.86
CA SER A 34 23.31 -2.04 31.99
C SER A 34 24.43 -3.00 32.39
N SER A 35 25.66 -2.69 31.99
CA SER A 35 26.84 -3.34 32.53
C SER A 35 27.16 -2.73 33.89
N SER A 36 26.49 -3.21 34.94
CA SER A 36 26.94 -3.01 36.32
C SER A 36 28.12 -3.95 36.58
N SER A 37 29.30 -3.38 36.74
CA SER A 37 30.50 -4.07 37.17
C SER A 37 30.31 -4.61 38.59
N SER A 38 30.30 -5.94 38.67
CA SER A 38 30.41 -6.72 39.90
C SER A 38 31.70 -6.40 40.64
N SER A 39 31.61 -6.13 41.95
CA SER A 39 32.70 -6.38 42.90
C SER A 39 32.13 -6.99 44.17
N SER A 40 32.74 -8.10 44.56
CA SER A 40 32.22 -9.14 45.43
C SER A 40 32.62 -8.96 46.89
N SER A 41 31.76 -9.48 47.78
CA SER A 41 32.08 -10.13 49.05
C SER A 41 32.58 -9.28 50.22
N SER A 42 31.76 -9.20 51.29
CA SER A 42 32.16 -9.72 52.61
C SER A 42 30.93 -10.00 53.48
N ASP A 43 30.90 -11.24 53.95
CA ASP A 43 29.97 -11.82 54.92
C ASP A 43 30.23 -11.20 56.31
N SER A 44 29.23 -10.58 56.92
CA SER A 44 29.24 -10.22 58.34
C SER A 44 27.81 -10.05 58.85
N GLU A 45 27.44 -11.01 59.69
CA GLU A 45 26.21 -11.01 60.48
C GLU A 45 26.26 -9.87 61.51
N GLN A 46 25.10 -9.25 61.75
CA GLN A 46 24.79 -8.20 62.74
C GLN A 46 25.12 -6.77 62.29
N GLU A 47 24.15 -6.05 61.72
CA GLU A 47 23.99 -4.63 62.06
C GLU A 47 22.56 -4.15 61.81
N GLU A 48 21.99 -3.57 62.86
CA GLU A 48 20.70 -2.88 62.90
C GLU A 48 20.72 -1.72 61.90
N VAL A 49 20.14 -1.94 60.71
CA VAL A 49 19.96 -0.87 59.71
C VAL A 49 18.89 0.09 60.19
N HIS A 50 19.29 1.02 61.05
CA HIS A 50 18.55 2.25 61.27
C HIS A 50 18.42 2.96 59.93
N CYS A 51 17.23 2.89 59.32
CA CYS A 51 16.87 3.72 58.19
C CYS A 51 16.90 5.19 58.66
N LEU A 52 18.01 5.86 58.41
CA LEU A 52 18.11 7.32 58.45
C LEU A 52 17.18 7.87 57.38
N MET A 53 15.95 8.20 57.78
CA MET A 53 15.12 9.16 57.06
C MET A 53 15.84 10.50 57.17
N ALA A 54 16.77 10.74 56.25
CA ALA A 54 17.33 12.06 56.03
C ALA A 54 16.20 12.92 55.46
N ASP A 55 15.61 13.76 56.31
CA ASP A 55 14.80 14.88 55.86
C ASP A 55 15.69 15.72 54.93
N GLN A 56 15.53 15.54 53.62
CA GLN A 56 16.10 16.45 52.63
C GLN A 56 15.33 17.77 52.74
N SER A 57 15.73 18.58 53.70
CA SER A 57 15.42 19.99 53.73
C SER A 57 16.14 20.66 52.56
N THR A 58 15.40 21.49 51.83
CA THR A 58 15.90 22.57 50.97
C THR A 58 16.57 22.16 49.66
N ASP A 59 15.77 21.75 48.69
CA ASP A 59 15.81 22.39 47.38
C ASP A 59 14.39 22.37 46.79
N ASP A 60 13.53 23.14 47.46
CA ASP A 60 12.24 23.56 46.92
C ASP A 60 12.53 24.62 45.86
N GLU A 61 13.16 24.22 44.75
CA GLU A 61 12.92 24.87 43.47
C GLU A 61 11.44 24.60 43.15
N VAL A 62 10.56 25.34 43.84
CA VAL A 62 9.21 25.60 43.40
C VAL A 62 9.40 26.11 42.00
N PHE A 63 9.19 25.25 41.01
CA PHE A 63 9.01 25.70 39.66
C PHE A 63 7.89 26.74 39.76
N ASP A 64 8.27 28.01 39.72
CA ASP A 64 7.37 29.13 39.49
C ASP A 64 6.94 28.98 38.02
N PHE A 65 6.11 27.96 37.79
CA PHE A 65 5.23 27.94 36.67
C PHE A 65 4.36 29.17 36.91
N SER A 66 4.78 30.29 36.32
CA SER A 66 3.85 31.28 35.82
C SER A 66 2.91 30.50 34.91
N ASN A 67 1.89 29.88 35.51
CA ASN A 67 0.86 29.13 34.84
C ASN A 67 0.22 30.16 33.92
N ALA A 68 0.63 30.17 32.64
CA ALA A 68 -0.21 30.74 31.62
C ALA A 68 -1.58 30.15 31.89
N GLU A 69 -2.55 31.03 32.17
CA GLU A 69 -3.85 30.77 32.78
C GLU A 69 -4.62 29.67 32.01
N PHE A 70 -4.21 28.43 32.20
CA PHE A 70 -4.71 27.28 31.47
C PHE A 70 -5.66 26.57 32.39
N THR A 71 -6.93 26.79 32.15
CA THR A 71 -7.98 26.20 32.94
C THR A 71 -8.13 24.73 32.55
N ARG A 72 -8.67 23.94 33.48
CA ARG A 72 -9.10 22.57 33.17
C ARG A 72 -10.08 22.55 31.98
N ASP A 73 -10.89 23.59 31.83
CA ASP A 73 -11.86 23.71 30.75
C ASP A 73 -11.18 23.93 29.39
N ASP A 74 -10.06 24.65 29.35
CA ASP A 74 -9.24 24.81 28.15
C ASP A 74 -8.68 23.46 27.68
N LEU A 75 -8.22 22.63 28.62
CA LEU A 75 -7.75 21.27 28.32
C LEU A 75 -8.85 20.38 27.75
N VAL A 76 -10.01 20.39 28.41
CA VAL A 76 -11.18 19.59 27.97
C VAL A 76 -11.66 20.05 26.60
N THR A 77 -11.61 21.35 26.32
CA THR A 77 -11.98 21.91 25.02
C THR A 77 -10.99 21.48 23.95
N ALA A 78 -9.68 21.64 24.18
CA ALA A 78 -8.64 21.23 23.26
C ALA A 78 -8.72 19.72 22.94
N LEU A 79 -8.96 18.89 23.96
CA LEU A 79 -9.12 17.44 23.77
C LEU A 79 -10.36 17.11 22.93
N ASN A 80 -11.50 17.73 23.22
CA ASN A 80 -12.72 17.52 22.43
C ASN A 80 -12.54 17.97 20.97
N ASP A 81 -11.84 19.07 20.73
CA ASP A 81 -11.60 19.55 19.38
C ASP A 81 -10.64 18.63 18.62
N MET A 82 -9.59 18.11 19.26
CA MET A 82 -8.74 17.06 18.67
C MET A 82 -9.53 15.81 18.29
N VAL A 83 -10.46 15.36 19.15
CA VAL A 83 -11.33 14.21 18.85
C VAL A 83 -12.23 14.50 17.63
N LYS A 84 -12.80 15.71 17.54
CA LYS A 84 -13.61 16.10 16.37
C LYS A 84 -12.79 16.12 15.08
N GLU A 85 -11.60 16.71 15.12
CA GLU A 85 -10.72 16.75 13.95
C GLU A 85 -10.25 15.36 13.55
N TYR A 86 -9.92 14.49 14.51
CA TYR A 86 -9.61 13.09 14.24
C TYR A 86 -10.79 12.36 13.57
N MET A 87 -12.01 12.57 14.06
CA MET A 87 -13.21 11.97 13.45
C MET A 87 -13.43 12.46 12.02
N LYS A 88 -13.26 13.76 11.77
CA LYS A 88 -13.33 14.32 10.41
C LYS A 88 -12.26 13.68 9.50
N LEU A 89 -11.02 13.61 9.98
CA LEU A 89 -9.91 13.02 9.23
C LEU A 89 -10.12 11.53 8.96
N SER A 90 -10.66 10.79 9.93
CA SER A 90 -11.01 9.37 9.76
C SER A 90 -12.09 9.18 8.70
N HIS A 91 -13.08 10.08 8.65
CA HIS A 91 -14.12 10.04 7.64
C HIS A 91 -13.57 10.33 6.24
N THR A 92 -12.78 11.39 6.09
CA THR A 92 -12.17 11.74 4.80
C THR A 92 -11.20 10.66 4.31
N PHE A 93 -10.51 9.98 5.22
CA PHE A 93 -9.66 8.84 4.87
C PHE A 93 -10.46 7.68 4.26
N GLU A 94 -11.60 7.30 4.84
CA GLU A 94 -12.45 6.25 4.26
C GLU A 94 -13.09 6.67 2.94
N GLU A 95 -13.47 7.94 2.80
CA GLU A 95 -13.96 8.50 1.53
C GLU A 95 -12.89 8.43 0.43
N ILE A 96 -11.66 8.87 0.73
CA ILE A 96 -10.52 8.77 -0.20
C ILE A 96 -10.23 7.31 -0.56
N LYS A 97 -10.31 6.39 0.41
CA LYS A 97 -10.12 4.96 0.14
C LYS A 97 -11.17 4.42 -0.85
N ALA A 98 -12.43 4.81 -0.66
CA ALA A 98 -13.52 4.43 -1.55
C ALA A 98 -13.36 5.03 -2.95
N GLU A 99 -13.01 6.31 -3.04
CA GLU A 99 -12.73 6.98 -4.31
C GLU A 99 -11.56 6.33 -5.04
N ASN A 100 -10.47 6.03 -4.35
CA ASN A 100 -9.27 5.42 -4.94
C ASN A 100 -9.56 4.00 -5.47
N ALA A 101 -10.39 3.22 -4.75
CA ALA A 101 -10.90 1.94 -5.26
C ALA A 101 -11.75 2.13 -6.52
N SER A 102 -12.61 3.17 -6.56
CA SER A 102 -13.43 3.47 -7.74
C SER A 102 -12.59 3.90 -8.94
N LEU A 103 -11.57 4.74 -8.75
CA LEU A 103 -10.64 5.19 -9.79
C LEU A 103 -9.82 4.05 -10.35
N LYS A 104 -9.40 3.12 -9.49
CA LYS A 104 -8.68 1.92 -9.94
C LYS A 104 -9.56 1.05 -10.83
N ASN A 105 -10.85 0.94 -10.51
CA ASN A 105 -11.80 0.19 -11.34
C ASN A 105 -12.07 0.90 -12.66
N SER A 106 -12.28 2.22 -12.66
CA SER A 106 -12.47 2.98 -13.91
C SER A 106 -11.23 2.99 -14.80
N SER A 107 -10.03 3.01 -14.21
CA SER A 107 -8.77 2.87 -14.95
C SER A 107 -8.62 1.47 -15.57
N ALA A 108 -9.05 0.43 -14.86
CA ALA A 108 -9.00 -0.94 -15.39
C ALA A 108 -10.06 -1.18 -16.48
N GLU A 109 -11.25 -0.60 -16.35
CA GLU A 109 -12.31 -0.66 -17.37
C GLU A 109 -11.92 0.14 -18.62
N SER A 110 -11.47 1.40 -18.46
CA SER A 110 -11.03 2.23 -19.59
C SER A 110 -9.86 1.62 -20.37
N SER A 111 -8.96 0.91 -19.69
CA SER A 111 -7.84 0.20 -20.33
C SER A 111 -8.28 -1.02 -21.14
N SER A 112 -9.43 -1.63 -20.82
CA SER A 112 -9.88 -2.86 -21.49
C SER A 112 -10.49 -2.56 -22.84
N ASP A 113 -11.33 -1.53 -22.92
CA ASP A 113 -12.04 -1.16 -24.15
C ASP A 113 -11.08 -0.61 -25.22
N GLU A 114 -10.07 0.19 -24.80
CA GLU A 114 -9.05 0.69 -25.73
C GLU A 114 -8.17 -0.42 -26.32
N LEU A 115 -7.89 -1.50 -25.57
CA LEU A 115 -7.08 -2.61 -26.06
C LEU A 115 -7.78 -3.38 -27.18
N GLU A 116 -9.08 -3.66 -27.05
CA GLU A 116 -9.86 -4.35 -28.08
C GLU A 116 -9.94 -3.54 -29.37
N ASP A 117 -10.13 -2.22 -29.25
CA ASP A 117 -10.12 -1.30 -30.39
C ASP A 117 -8.76 -1.27 -31.11
N THR A 118 -7.66 -1.28 -30.36
CA THR A 118 -6.31 -1.28 -30.97
C THR A 118 -6.02 -2.56 -31.76
N ASP A 119 -6.42 -3.72 -31.23
CA ASP A 119 -6.27 -4.99 -31.93
C ASP A 119 -7.17 -5.07 -33.16
N SER A 120 -8.41 -4.57 -33.06
CA SER A 120 -9.33 -4.44 -34.21
C SER A 120 -8.71 -3.59 -35.33
N LEU A 121 -8.25 -2.36 -35.01
CA LEU A 121 -7.60 -1.47 -35.97
C LEU A 121 -6.34 -2.10 -36.60
N LYS A 122 -5.54 -2.82 -35.82
CA LYS A 122 -4.35 -3.52 -36.30
C LYS A 122 -4.69 -4.63 -37.31
N THR A 123 -5.81 -5.33 -37.11
CA THR A 123 -6.28 -6.33 -38.09
C THR A 123 -6.79 -5.67 -39.37
N GLU A 124 -7.54 -4.57 -39.28
CA GLU A 124 -8.01 -3.82 -40.45
C GLU A 124 -6.85 -3.24 -41.27
N LEU A 125 -5.83 -2.68 -40.60
CA LEU A 125 -4.63 -2.16 -41.26
C LEU A 125 -3.89 -3.27 -42.01
N SER A 126 -3.81 -4.47 -41.41
CA SER A 126 -3.20 -5.64 -42.06
C SER A 126 -3.98 -6.09 -43.30
N LYS A 127 -5.32 -6.07 -43.26
CA LYS A 127 -6.18 -6.36 -44.42
C LYS A 127 -5.97 -5.33 -45.54
N LEU A 128 -6.03 -4.04 -45.22
CA LEU A 128 -5.81 -2.95 -46.18
C LEU A 128 -4.42 -3.03 -46.83
N ARG A 129 -3.39 -3.43 -46.07
CA ARG A 129 -2.04 -3.60 -46.61
C ARG A 129 -1.99 -4.68 -47.69
N ILE A 130 -2.64 -5.82 -47.46
CA ILE A 130 -2.71 -6.93 -48.43
C ILE A 130 -3.50 -6.49 -49.66
N GLU A 131 -4.65 -5.85 -49.48
CA GLU A 131 -5.47 -5.34 -50.58
C GLU A 131 -4.72 -4.30 -51.43
N ASN A 132 -3.97 -3.39 -50.79
CA ASN A 132 -3.17 -2.39 -51.51
C ASN A 132 -2.04 -3.04 -52.34
N GLU A 133 -1.40 -4.08 -51.81
CA GLU A 133 -0.37 -4.84 -52.52
C GLU A 133 -0.96 -5.59 -53.73
N LEU A 134 -2.15 -6.18 -53.57
CA LEU A 134 -2.89 -6.81 -54.67
C LEU A 134 -3.22 -5.79 -55.76
N LEU A 135 -3.83 -4.66 -55.41
CA LEU A 135 -4.19 -3.61 -56.38
C LEU A 135 -2.96 -3.04 -57.10
N ARG A 136 -1.82 -2.92 -56.42
CA ARG A 136 -0.55 -2.54 -57.07
C ARG A 136 -0.11 -3.56 -58.11
N SER A 137 -0.26 -4.85 -57.80
CA SER A 137 0.08 -5.93 -58.75
C SER A 137 -0.84 -5.92 -59.97
N GLU A 138 -2.16 -5.84 -59.77
CA GLU A 138 -3.15 -5.76 -60.84
C GLU A 138 -2.96 -4.51 -61.71
N SER A 139 -2.70 -3.35 -61.09
CA SER A 139 -2.41 -2.11 -61.81
C SER A 139 -1.14 -2.22 -62.66
N SER A 140 -0.12 -2.93 -62.17
CA SER A 140 1.12 -3.17 -62.91
C SER A 140 0.88 -4.09 -64.12
N GLU A 141 0.06 -5.13 -63.96
CA GLU A 141 -0.32 -6.04 -65.04
C GLU A 141 -1.15 -5.33 -66.12
N LEU A 142 -2.18 -4.58 -65.71
CA LEU A 142 -3.03 -3.82 -66.63
C LEU A 142 -2.22 -2.79 -67.43
N LYS A 143 -1.25 -2.14 -66.78
CA LYS A 143 -0.33 -1.21 -67.45
C LYS A 143 0.50 -1.93 -68.53
N ALA A 144 1.01 -3.12 -68.23
CA ALA A 144 1.78 -3.90 -69.19
C ALA A 144 0.92 -4.38 -70.38
N GLU A 145 -0.34 -4.76 -70.15
CA GLU A 145 -1.28 -5.10 -71.22
C GLU A 145 -1.63 -3.89 -72.09
N PHE A 146 -1.86 -2.73 -71.48
CA PHE A 146 -2.13 -1.49 -72.21
C PHE A 146 -0.95 -1.10 -73.12
N GLU A 147 0.29 -1.19 -72.63
CA GLU A 147 1.50 -0.93 -73.42
C GLU A 147 1.67 -1.90 -74.59
N LYS A 148 1.21 -3.16 -74.47
CA LYS A 148 1.20 -4.12 -75.59
C LYS A 148 0.16 -3.77 -76.65
N LEU A 149 -1.02 -3.26 -76.24
CA LEU A 149 -2.12 -2.95 -77.16
C LEU A 149 -1.91 -1.64 -77.93
N THR A 150 -1.16 -0.70 -77.35
CA THR A 150 -0.87 0.62 -77.95
C THR A 150 0.42 0.64 -78.80
N LYS A 151 1.08 -0.52 -78.97
CA LYS A 151 2.27 -0.70 -79.81
C LYS A 151 1.92 -1.41 -81.10
#